data_AF-A0A1I5YNT8-F1
#
_entry.id   AF-A0A1I5YNT8-F1
#
_cell.length_a   1.000
_cell.length_b   1.000
_cell.length_c   1.000
_cell.angle_alpha   90.00
_cell.angle_beta   90.00
_cell.angle_gamma   90.00
#
_symmetry.space_group_name_H-M   'P 1'
#
loop_
_entity.id
_entity.type
_entity.pdbx_description
1 polymer ?
#
loop_
_entity_poly.entity_id
_entity_poly.type
_entity_poly.pdbx_seq_one_letter_code
_entity_poly.pdbx_strand_id
1 'polypeptide(L)'
;MAKINEDGTIVRGPAGGVTAGGYDQGTITTTYGRLTAVFGPPDIGAYPDDYRDLNVDEIRYEWLIDTPDGPAQIHDWKTGDRDLRKTGELYEWRVGGHGPGVMGWIEKAVKNG
;
A
#
# COMPACT_ATOMS: atom_id res chain seq x y z
N MET A 1 7.42 -4.94 6.14
CA MET A 1 6.32 -5.04 7.12
C MET A 1 6.32 -3.87 8.09
N ALA A 2 5.42 -2.93 7.85
CA ALA A 2 5.08 -1.88 8.80
C ALA A 2 3.95 -2.38 9.70
N LYS A 3 4.20 -2.40 11.02
CA LYS A 3 3.16 -2.52 12.03
C LYS A 3 2.98 -1.14 12.64
N ILE A 4 1.75 -0.67 12.74
CA ILE A 4 1.47 0.59 13.44
C ILE A 4 0.78 0.23 14.76
N ASN A 5 1.38 0.68 15.85
CA ASN A 5 0.88 0.49 17.21
C ASN A 5 -0.41 1.31 17.44
N GLU A 6 -1.13 1.04 18.52
CA GLU A 6 -2.35 1.77 18.90
C GLU A 6 -2.12 3.28 19.10
N ASP A 7 -0.88 3.68 19.41
CA ASP A 7 -0.44 5.07 19.57
C ASP A 7 -0.06 5.76 18.24
N GLY A 8 -0.20 5.07 17.11
CA GLY A 8 0.15 5.60 15.78
C GLY A 8 1.65 5.50 15.43
N THR A 9 2.49 4.92 16.29
CA THR A 9 3.91 4.71 15.99
C THR A 9 4.13 3.51 15.08
N ILE A 10 5.03 3.63 14.11
CA ILE A 10 5.36 2.57 13.15
C ILE A 10 6.57 1.77 13.64
N VAL A 11 6.40 0.46 13.84
CA VAL A 11 7.47 -0.50 14.14
C VAL A 11 7.66 -1.41 12.94
N ARG A 12 8.92 -1.57 12.49
CA ARG A 12 9.26 -2.46 11.38
C ARG A 12 9.70 -3.83 11.91
N GLY A 13 8.98 -4.86 11.52
CA GLY A 13 9.39 -6.27 11.69
C GLY A 13 10.01 -6.83 10.40
N PRO A 14 10.74 -7.96 10.48
CA PRO A 14 11.17 -8.69 9.29
C PRO A 14 9.93 -9.07 8.45
N ALA A 15 10.04 -8.98 7.13
CA ALA A 15 8.97 -9.35 6.20
C ALA A 15 8.63 -10.84 6.34
N GLY A 16 7.60 -11.16 7.13
CA GLY A 16 7.19 -12.54 7.38
C GLY A 16 5.68 -12.67 7.49
N GLY A 17 5.06 -13.25 6.46
CA GLY A 17 3.81 -14.01 6.61
C GLY A 17 2.48 -13.36 6.21
N VAL A 18 2.45 -12.12 5.70
CA VAL A 18 1.20 -11.57 5.13
C VAL A 18 1.07 -12.07 3.70
N THR A 19 0.13 -12.98 3.48
CA THR A 19 -0.25 -13.40 2.14
C THR A 19 -1.12 -12.31 1.52
N ALA A 20 -0.72 -11.78 0.37
CA ALA A 20 -1.63 -11.00 -0.48
C ALA A 20 -2.86 -11.88 -0.81
N GLY A 21 -4.08 -11.35 -0.65
CA GLY A 21 -5.29 -12.16 -0.84
C GLY A 21 -6.54 -11.79 -0.03
N GLY A 22 -6.62 -10.57 0.51
CA GLY A 22 -7.83 -10.07 1.17
C GLY A 22 -8.94 -9.69 0.18
N TYR A 23 -10.16 -9.49 0.70
CA TYR A 23 -11.27 -8.95 -0.10
C TYR A 23 -11.00 -7.48 -0.44
N ASP A 24 -11.47 -7.02 -1.61
CA ASP A 24 -11.46 -5.58 -1.98
C ASP A 24 -12.29 -4.80 -0.96
N GLN A 25 -11.62 -3.89 -0.24
CA GLN A 25 -12.23 -3.03 0.78
C GLN A 25 -12.59 -1.64 0.21
N GLY A 26 -12.05 -1.29 -0.97
CA GLY A 26 -12.29 0.00 -1.61
C GLY A 26 -11.02 0.67 -2.13
N THR A 27 -11.08 1.99 -2.29
CA THR A 27 -9.99 2.80 -2.84
C THR A 27 -9.69 4.01 -1.97
N ILE A 28 -8.41 4.42 -1.93
CA ILE A 28 -7.98 5.69 -1.34
C ILE A 28 -7.32 6.56 -2.42
N THR A 29 -7.56 7.87 -2.38
CA THR A 29 -6.85 8.83 -3.23
C THR A 29 -5.74 9.51 -2.43
N THR A 30 -4.49 9.25 -2.79
CA THR A 30 -3.33 9.83 -2.11
C THR A 30 -2.09 9.78 -3.01
N THR A 31 -0.98 10.38 -2.58
CA THR A 31 0.28 10.34 -3.32
C THR A 31 1.16 9.17 -2.91
N TYR A 32 2.03 8.71 -3.81
CA TYR A 32 3.07 7.73 -3.48
C TYR A 32 3.98 8.24 -2.35
N GLY A 33 4.32 9.54 -2.36
CA GLY A 33 5.11 10.17 -1.31
C GLY A 33 4.44 10.08 0.07
N ARG A 34 3.10 10.18 0.10
CA ARG A 34 2.33 10.05 1.33
C ARG A 34 2.31 8.61 1.86
N LEU A 35 2.06 7.63 0.99
CA LEU A 35 2.11 6.22 1.37
C LEU A 35 3.50 5.83 1.88
N THR A 36 4.55 6.31 1.23
CA THR A 36 5.93 6.06 1.65
C THR A 36 6.32 6.74 2.95
N ALA A 37 5.80 7.94 3.21
CA ALA A 37 5.99 8.62 4.49
C ALA A 37 5.31 7.87 5.65
N VAL A 38 4.09 7.35 5.43
CA VAL A 38 3.29 6.69 6.47
C VAL A 38 3.68 5.22 6.67
N PHE A 39 3.88 4.46 5.59
CA PHE A 39 4.08 3.01 5.66
C PHE A 39 5.52 2.58 5.33
N GLY A 40 6.37 3.51 4.89
CA GLY A 40 7.69 3.18 4.36
C GLY A 40 7.66 2.79 2.88
N PRO A 41 8.81 2.34 2.31
CA PRO A 41 8.82 1.85 0.94
C PRO A 41 7.87 0.65 0.78
N PRO A 42 7.30 0.44 -0.41
CA PRO A 42 6.44 -0.71 -0.68
C PRO A 42 7.22 -2.02 -0.49
N ASP A 43 6.53 -3.07 -0.05
CA ASP A 43 7.10 -4.41 0.12
C ASP A 43 7.33 -5.09 -1.25
N ILE A 44 6.45 -4.82 -2.23
CA ILE A 44 6.69 -5.11 -3.65
C ILE A 44 6.82 -3.78 -4.35
N GLY A 45 8.02 -3.45 -4.83
CA GLY A 45 8.28 -2.25 -5.63
C GLY A 45 8.68 -2.63 -7.04
N ALA A 46 8.48 -1.70 -7.97
CA ALA A 46 8.98 -1.79 -9.33
C ALA A 46 10.41 -2.36 -9.32
N TYR A 47 10.57 -3.49 -10.00
CA TYR A 47 11.87 -4.11 -10.29
C TYR A 47 12.85 -3.04 -10.82
N PRO A 48 14.17 -3.27 -10.69
CA PRO A 48 15.19 -2.33 -11.17
C PRO A 48 14.92 -1.84 -12.60
N ASP A 49 15.50 -0.67 -12.90
CA ASP A 49 15.09 0.35 -13.88
C ASP A 49 14.91 -0.06 -15.38
N ASP A 50 14.80 -1.34 -15.74
CA ASP A 50 14.82 -1.85 -17.11
C ASP A 50 13.52 -2.49 -17.62
N TYR A 51 12.46 -2.64 -16.81
CA TYR A 51 11.21 -3.27 -17.27
C TYR A 51 10.20 -2.29 -17.87
N ARG A 52 10.42 -1.92 -19.14
CA ARG A 52 9.40 -1.35 -20.05
C ARG A 52 8.30 -2.35 -20.48
N ASP A 53 8.43 -3.62 -20.10
CA ASP A 53 7.59 -4.74 -20.53
C ASP A 53 6.71 -5.33 -19.41
N LEU A 54 6.42 -4.56 -18.35
CA LEU A 54 5.34 -4.97 -17.44
C LEU A 54 4.04 -4.96 -18.25
N ASN A 55 3.44 -6.14 -18.42
CA ASN A 55 2.07 -6.28 -18.88
C ASN A 55 1.22 -5.27 -18.11
N VAL A 56 0.34 -4.56 -18.81
CA VAL A 56 -0.60 -3.57 -18.24
C VAL A 56 -1.43 -4.12 -17.07
N ASP A 57 -1.37 -5.42 -16.83
CA ASP A 57 -2.10 -6.19 -15.84
C ASP A 57 -1.33 -6.53 -14.55
N GLU A 58 -0.12 -6.01 -14.32
CA GLU A 58 0.66 -6.30 -13.11
C GLU A 58 0.61 -5.14 -12.10
N ILE A 59 0.56 -5.50 -10.80
CA ILE A 59 0.71 -4.58 -9.68
C ILE A 59 2.17 -4.13 -9.63
N ARG A 60 2.41 -2.82 -9.71
CA ARG A 60 3.77 -2.24 -9.69
C ARG A 60 4.26 -1.92 -8.29
N TYR A 61 3.34 -1.58 -7.39
CA TYR A 61 3.63 -1.22 -6.02
C TYR A 61 2.61 -1.86 -5.08
N GLU A 62 3.08 -2.58 -4.07
CA GLU A 62 2.25 -3.15 -3.02
C GLU A 62 2.88 -2.90 -1.65
N TRP A 63 2.07 -2.42 -0.71
CA TRP A 63 2.38 -2.38 0.72
C TRP A 63 1.60 -3.47 1.42
N LEU A 64 2.28 -4.25 2.26
CA LEU A 64 1.67 -5.23 3.15
C LEU A 64 1.72 -4.70 4.58
N ILE A 65 0.53 -4.48 5.15
CA ILE A 65 0.34 -3.73 6.39
C ILE A 65 -0.39 -4.60 7.41
N ASP A 66 0.16 -4.70 8.61
CA ASP A 66 -0.57 -5.26 9.74
C ASP A 66 -1.45 -4.18 10.36
N THR A 67 -2.77 -4.37 10.28
CA THR A 67 -3.74 -3.52 10.98
C THR A 67 -4.29 -4.27 12.20
N PRO A 68 -4.88 -3.57 13.19
CA PRO A 68 -5.58 -4.21 14.31
C PRO A 68 -6.70 -5.17 13.89
N ASP A 69 -7.32 -4.92 12.72
CA ASP A 69 -8.39 -5.74 12.14
C ASP A 69 -7.85 -6.84 11.19
N GLY A 70 -6.53 -7.06 11.20
CA GLY A 70 -5.86 -8.08 10.40
C GLY A 70 -5.05 -7.50 9.24
N PRO A 71 -4.46 -8.37 8.42
CA PRO A 71 -3.60 -7.95 7.33
C PRO A 71 -4.36 -7.16 6.25
N ALA A 72 -3.68 -6.15 5.73
CA ALA A 72 -4.15 -5.30 4.66
C ALA A 72 -3.07 -5.14 3.59
N GLN A 73 -3.51 -4.85 2.37
CA GLN A 73 -2.64 -4.51 1.26
C GLN A 73 -3.09 -3.20 0.61
N ILE A 74 -2.13 -2.35 0.26
CA ILE A 74 -2.37 -1.18 -0.59
C ILE A 74 -1.62 -1.41 -1.88
N HIS A 75 -2.28 -1.33 -3.03
CA HIS A 75 -1.63 -1.52 -4.31
C HIS A 75 -2.14 -0.58 -5.39
N ASP A 76 -1.34 -0.34 -6.43
CA ASP A 76 -1.80 0.41 -7.59
C ASP A 76 -2.81 -0.40 -8.41
N TRP A 77 -3.74 0.31 -9.04
CA TRP A 77 -4.54 -0.29 -10.09
C TRP A 77 -3.62 -0.59 -11.28
N LYS A 78 -3.88 -1.70 -11.99
CA LYS A 78 -3.30 -2.14 -13.27
C LYS A 78 -3.42 -1.04 -14.34
N THR A 79 -2.69 0.05 -14.17
CA THR A 79 -2.90 1.32 -14.90
C THR A 79 -1.94 1.50 -16.04
N GLY A 80 -1.15 0.47 -16.36
CA GLY A 80 -0.14 0.56 -17.40
C GLY A 80 0.88 1.66 -17.11
N ASP A 81 1.36 2.30 -18.18
CA ASP A 81 2.57 3.14 -18.29
C ASP A 81 2.52 4.50 -17.53
N ARG A 82 2.03 4.52 -16.28
CA ARG A 82 2.06 5.68 -15.40
C ARG A 82 3.24 5.59 -14.45
N ASP A 83 4.04 6.66 -14.41
CA ASP A 83 5.09 6.82 -13.39
C ASP A 83 4.47 7.28 -12.07
N LEU A 84 4.02 6.32 -11.26
CA LEU A 84 3.37 6.57 -9.97
C LEU A 84 4.33 7.12 -8.90
N ARG A 85 5.63 7.18 -9.16
CA ARG A 85 6.64 7.69 -8.21
C ARG A 85 6.63 9.21 -8.09
N LYS A 86 5.84 9.92 -8.91
CA LYS A 86 5.67 11.38 -8.77
C LYS A 86 5.01 11.68 -7.43
N THR A 87 5.84 12.05 -6.45
CA THR A 87 5.48 12.15 -5.03
C THR A 87 4.39 13.17 -4.71
N GLY A 88 4.13 14.12 -5.61
CA GLY A 88 3.11 15.15 -5.48
C GLY A 88 1.81 14.89 -6.25
N GLU A 89 1.71 13.82 -7.04
CA GLU A 89 0.51 13.53 -7.84
C GLU A 89 -0.42 12.59 -7.07
N LEU A 90 -1.72 12.90 -7.12
CA LEU A 90 -2.76 12.08 -6.49
C LEU A 90 -3.09 10.90 -7.40
N TYR A 91 -3.05 9.71 -6.83
CA TYR A 91 -3.45 8.48 -7.48
C TYR A 91 -4.50 7.76 -6.66
N GLU A 92 -5.34 6.99 -7.33
CA GLU A 92 -6.23 6.05 -6.69
C GLU A 92 -5.48 4.74 -6.43
N TRP A 93 -5.48 4.31 -5.17
CA TRP A 93 -4.85 3.07 -4.71
C TRP A 93 -5.94 2.12 -4.21
N ARG A 94 -5.81 0.83 -4.53
CA ARG A 94 -6.69 -0.21 -4.02
C ARG A 94 -6.29 -0.63 -2.63
N VAL A 95 -7.29 -0.87 -1.80
CA VAL A 95 -7.13 -1.41 -0.45
C VAL A 95 -7.76 -2.80 -0.40
N GLY A 96 -6.94 -3.81 -0.17
CA GLY A 96 -7.39 -5.16 0.15
C GLY A 96 -7.25 -5.42 1.65
N GLY A 97 -8.09 -6.29 2.20
CA GLY A 97 -7.99 -6.65 3.61
C GLY A 97 -8.96 -7.76 4.03
N HIS A 98 -8.68 -8.36 5.18
CA HIS A 98 -9.50 -9.43 5.74
C HIS A 98 -10.55 -8.94 6.76
N GLY A 99 -10.31 -7.80 7.42
CA GLY A 99 -11.19 -7.25 8.45
C GLY A 99 -12.01 -6.04 7.97
N PRO A 100 -13.24 -5.84 8.48
CA PRO A 100 -14.11 -4.72 8.08
C PRO A 100 -13.60 -3.34 8.53
N GLY A 101 -12.70 -3.28 9.52
CA GLY A 101 -12.12 -2.03 10.01
C GLY A 101 -10.85 -1.57 9.28
N VAL A 102 -10.30 -2.40 8.38
CA VAL A 102 -9.07 -2.12 7.63
C VAL A 102 -9.14 -0.79 6.88
N MET A 103 -10.25 -0.52 6.19
CA MET A 103 -10.40 0.68 5.36
C MET A 103 -10.37 1.96 6.21
N GLY A 104 -11.19 2.02 7.26
CA GLY A 104 -11.26 3.18 8.14
C GLY A 104 -9.93 3.45 8.85
N TRP A 105 -9.19 2.39 9.17
CA TRP A 105 -7.86 2.50 9.75
C TRP A 105 -6.84 3.10 8.76
N ILE A 106 -6.81 2.60 7.52
CA ILE A 106 -5.91 3.10 6.46
C ILE A 106 -6.20 4.57 6.14
N GLU A 107 -7.46 4.94 5.99
CA GLU A 107 -7.83 6.35 5.76
C GLU A 107 -7.34 7.26 6.89
N LYS A 108 -7.48 6.82 8.15
CA LYS A 108 -7.03 7.59 9.31
C LYS A 108 -5.51 7.74 9.34
N ALA A 109 -4.77 6.67 9.02
CA ALA A 109 -3.31 6.71 8.95
C ALA A 109 -2.83 7.69 7.85
N VAL A 110 -3.42 7.62 6.67
CA VAL A 110 -3.06 8.49 5.53
C VAL A 110 -3.46 9.95 5.77
N LYS A 111 -4.56 10.24 6.48
CA LYS A 111 -4.96 11.62 6.81
C LYS A 111 -4.10 12.26 7.91
N ASN A 112 -3.59 11.48 8.87
CA ASN A 112 -2.94 12.02 10.08
C ASN A 112 -1.41 11.90 10.15
N GLY A 113 -0.77 11.09 9.30
CA GLY A 113 0.69 10.93 9.30
C GLY A 113 1.47 12.05 8.63
#